data_AF-A0A242YYW7-F1
#
_entry.id   AF-A0A242YYW7-F1
#
_cell.length_a   1.000
_cell.length_b   1.000
_cell.length_c   1.000
_cell.angle_alpha   90.00
_cell.angle_beta   90.00
_cell.angle_gamma   90.00
#
_symmetry.space_group_name_H-M   'P 1'
#
loop_
_entity.id
_entity.type
_entity.pdbx_description
1 polymer ?
#
loop_
_entity_poly.entity_id
_entity_poly.type
_entity_poly.pdbx_seq_one_letter_code
_entity_poly.pdbx_strand_id
1 'polypeptide(L)'
;MHDFYKLNIDMKANRTMEKPYEIHIEIHYFNKEFQMRIQNLVEKYRPAFEIRSKNFIVKHLQKNKVNINLVSYRNKEYKAVMTGDNSYFYNLNYFNFQSGYFSFSERNAAEETMYKMKEIINGTLNKEALIFQQIF
;
A
#
# COMPACT_ATOMS: atom_id res chain seq x y z
N MET A 1 -18.47 -5.35 15.39
CA MET A 1 -17.30 -5.31 14.50
C MET A 1 -17.33 -6.61 13.73
N HIS A 2 -17.63 -6.58 12.43
CA HIS A 2 -17.60 -7.81 11.63
C HIS A 2 -16.21 -7.94 11.03
N ASP A 3 -15.49 -8.97 11.46
CA ASP A 3 -14.15 -9.26 10.96
C ASP A 3 -14.30 -10.06 9.67
N PHE A 4 -14.43 -9.39 8.54
CA PHE A 4 -14.39 -10.05 7.22
C PHE A 4 -12.97 -10.37 6.77
N TYR A 5 -11.97 -9.80 7.43
CA TYR A 5 -10.57 -9.95 7.08
C TYR A 5 -9.65 -9.78 8.30
N LYS A 6 -8.40 -10.23 8.15
CA LYS A 6 -7.28 -9.94 9.04
C LYS A 6 -6.09 -9.47 8.21
N LEU A 7 -5.54 -8.31 8.55
CA LEU A 7 -4.33 -7.75 7.95
C LEU A 7 -3.11 -8.12 8.79
N ASN A 8 -2.20 -8.88 8.19
CA ASN A 8 -0.86 -9.12 8.70
C ASN A 8 0.14 -8.26 7.92
N ILE A 9 1.01 -7.56 8.65
CA ILE A 9 2.08 -6.78 8.05
C ILE A 9 3.33 -6.94 8.90
N ASP A 10 4.38 -7.44 8.27
CA ASP A 10 5.63 -7.79 8.93
C ASP A 10 6.80 -7.13 8.22
N MET A 11 7.81 -6.73 8.99
CA MET A 11 9.08 -6.24 8.47
C MET A 11 10.19 -7.25 8.79
N LYS A 12 10.88 -7.71 7.76
CA LYS A 12 12.08 -8.55 7.86
C LYS A 12 13.31 -7.74 7.47
N ALA A 13 14.44 -8.07 8.08
CA ALA A 13 15.72 -7.44 7.77
C ALA A 13 16.68 -8.47 7.17
N ASN A 14 17.00 -8.35 5.88
CA ASN A 14 17.98 -9.16 5.19
C ASN A 14 19.26 -8.35 4.91
N ARG A 15 20.22 -8.41 5.84
CA ARG A 15 21.43 -7.58 5.82
C ARG A 15 22.40 -7.86 4.67
N THR A 16 22.18 -8.93 3.89
CA THR A 16 23.02 -9.27 2.74
C THR A 16 22.55 -8.62 1.44
N MET A 17 21.40 -7.93 1.44
CA MET A 17 20.84 -7.26 0.26
C MET A 17 21.05 -5.75 0.29
N GLU A 18 21.16 -5.11 -0.88
CA GLU A 18 21.23 -3.64 -1.04
C GLU A 18 20.02 -2.91 -0.44
N LYS A 19 18.87 -3.57 -0.40
CA LYS A 19 17.63 -3.09 0.23
C LYS A 19 17.27 -4.02 1.38
N PRO A 20 17.91 -3.88 2.55
CA PRO A 20 17.86 -4.89 3.58
C PRO A 20 16.54 -4.90 4.36
N TYR A 21 15.65 -3.93 4.20
CA TYR A 21 14.39 -3.88 4.96
C TYR A 21 13.22 -4.25 4.06
N GLU A 22 12.64 -5.41 4.30
CA GLU A 22 11.57 -6.00 3.50
C GLU A 22 10.27 -5.96 4.28
N ILE A 23 9.21 -5.41 3.68
CA ILE A 23 7.86 -5.40 4.24
C ILE A 23 7.03 -6.43 3.47
N HIS A 24 6.43 -7.35 4.20
CA HIS A 24 5.46 -8.31 3.69
C HIS A 24 4.08 -7.93 4.21
N ILE A 25 3.11 -7.91 3.30
CA ILE A 25 1.70 -7.68 3.62
C ILE A 25 0.93 -8.92 3.21
N GLU A 26 0.06 -9.40 4.09
CA GLU A 26 -0.87 -10.50 3.82
C GLU A 26 -2.25 -10.16 4.39
N ILE A 27 -3.29 -10.34 3.58
CA ILE A 27 -4.68 -10.14 3.97
C ILE A 27 -5.39 -11.49 3.92
N HIS A 28 -5.81 -11.98 5.08
CA HIS A 28 -6.64 -13.17 5.17
C HIS A 28 -8.11 -12.77 5.17
N TYR A 29 -8.88 -13.24 4.20
CA TYR A 29 -10.32 -13.02 4.14
C TYR A 29 -11.07 -14.17 4.81
N PHE A 30 -12.01 -13.84 5.70
CA PHE A 30 -12.87 -14.80 6.38
C PHE A 30 -14.22 -14.98 5.69
N ASN A 31 -14.58 -14.07 4.77
CA ASN A 31 -15.78 -14.14 3.96
C ASN A 31 -15.41 -14.13 2.46
N LYS A 32 -15.86 -15.15 1.72
CA LYS A 32 -15.55 -15.31 0.28
C LYS A 32 -16.24 -14.26 -0.60
N GLU A 33 -17.47 -13.87 -0.30
CA GLU A 33 -18.19 -12.85 -1.07
C GLU A 33 -17.53 -11.49 -0.92
N PHE A 34 -17.12 -11.15 0.30
CA PHE A 34 -16.33 -9.96 0.57
C PHE A 34 -14.97 -10.01 -0.14
N GLN A 35 -14.28 -11.16 -0.12
CA GLN A 35 -13.03 -11.35 -0.87
C GLN A 35 -13.24 -11.10 -2.38
N MET A 36 -14.27 -11.69 -2.99
CA MET A 36 -14.58 -11.48 -4.42
C MET A 36 -14.88 -10.01 -4.72
N ARG A 37 -15.62 -9.33 -3.84
CA ARG A 37 -15.90 -7.90 -3.98
C ARG A 37 -14.62 -7.08 -4.03
N ILE A 38 -13.69 -7.33 -3.09
CA ILE A 38 -12.40 -6.63 -3.06
C ILE A 38 -11.60 -6.96 -4.32
N GLN A 39 -11.54 -8.23 -4.74
CA GLN A 39 -10.82 -8.61 -5.96
C GLN A 39 -11.39 -7.94 -7.21
N ASN A 40 -12.71 -7.86 -7.35
CA ASN A 40 -13.34 -7.13 -8.46
C ASN A 40 -13.00 -5.62 -8.45
N LEU A 41 -12.95 -5.01 -7.26
CA LEU A 41 -12.56 -3.61 -7.10
C LEU A 41 -11.08 -3.39 -7.46
N VAL A 42 -10.23 -4.33 -7.05
CA VAL A 42 -8.79 -4.35 -7.35
C VAL A 42 -8.55 -4.52 -8.84
N GLU A 43 -9.26 -5.42 -9.52
CA GLU A 43 -9.15 -5.59 -10.98
C GLU A 43 -9.61 -4.35 -11.74
N LYS A 44 -10.71 -3.72 -11.30
CA LYS A 44 -11.26 -2.51 -11.94
C LYS A 44 -10.29 -1.33 -11.90
N TYR A 45 -9.59 -1.15 -10.78
CA TYR A 45 -8.76 0.04 -10.56
C TYR A 45 -7.25 -0.22 -10.57
N ARG A 46 -6.82 -1.49 -10.54
CA ARG A 46 -5.42 -1.94 -10.31
C ARG A 46 -4.71 -1.01 -9.32
N PRO A 47 -5.13 -1.01 -8.06
CA PRO A 47 -4.61 -0.07 -7.08
C PRO A 47 -3.10 -0.27 -6.90
N ALA A 48 -2.38 0.83 -6.88
CA ALA A 48 -0.95 0.91 -6.65
C ALA A 48 -0.71 1.88 -5.49
N PHE A 49 0.34 1.65 -4.70
CA PHE A 49 0.79 2.64 -3.73
C PHE A 49 1.68 3.66 -4.42
N GLU A 50 1.32 4.93 -4.30
CA GLU A 50 2.18 6.05 -4.62
C GLU A 50 2.88 6.49 -3.34
N ILE A 51 4.18 6.25 -3.28
CA ILE A 51 5.06 6.76 -2.24
C ILE A 51 5.69 8.05 -2.80
N ARG A 52 5.73 9.14 -2.04
CA ARG A 52 6.48 10.35 -2.40
C ARG A 52 7.36 10.76 -1.22
N SER A 53 8.67 10.87 -1.46
CA SER A 53 9.60 11.50 -0.52
C SER A 53 9.52 13.01 -0.68
N LYS A 54 9.23 13.74 0.40
CA LYS A 54 9.36 15.20 0.37
C LYS A 54 10.84 15.59 0.53
N ASN A 55 11.22 16.72 -0.07
CA ASN A 55 12.59 17.26 -0.09
C ASN A 55 13.29 17.23 1.28
N PHE A 56 14.63 17.15 1.24
CA PHE A 56 15.53 17.10 2.42
C PHE A 56 15.24 18.18 3.48
N ILE A 57 14.87 19.39 3.07
CA ILE A 57 14.53 20.50 3.99
C ILE A 57 13.24 20.19 4.78
N VAL A 58 12.23 19.58 4.15
CA VAL A 58 10.99 19.15 4.82
C VAL A 58 11.25 17.94 5.73
N LYS A 59 12.24 17.07 5.39
CA LYS A 59 12.68 15.91 6.20
C LYS A 59 13.14 16.30 7.60
N HIS A 60 13.63 17.53 7.80
CA HIS A 60 14.05 18.06 9.10
C HIS A 60 12.93 18.77 9.87
N LEU A 61 11.94 19.33 9.17
CA LEU A 61 10.93 20.21 9.77
C LEU A 61 9.59 19.51 10.06
N GLN A 62 9.26 18.41 9.38
CA GLN A 62 8.00 17.69 9.59
C GLN A 62 8.25 16.19 9.74
N LYS A 63 7.67 15.59 10.79
CA LYS A 63 7.73 14.14 11.11
C LYS A 63 7.23 13.19 10.00
N ASN A 64 6.63 13.71 8.92
CA ASN A 64 6.05 12.94 7.82
C ASN A 64 7.01 12.91 6.63
N LYS A 65 8.08 12.10 6.70
CA LYS A 65 9.11 12.04 5.65
C LYS A 65 8.59 11.35 4.38
N VAL A 66 7.54 10.55 4.50
CA VAL A 66 6.98 9.76 3.40
C VAL A 66 5.48 10.05 3.26
N ASN A 67 5.03 10.49 2.10
CA ASN A 67 3.60 10.54 1.80
C ASN A 67 3.20 9.27 1.03
N ILE A 68 2.18 8.56 1.48
CA ILE A 68 1.70 7.33 0.83
C ILE A 68 0.22 7.49 0.50
N ASN A 69 -0.12 7.26 -0.76
CA ASN A 69 -1.49 7.26 -1.24
C ASN A 69 -1.79 5.97 -1.99
N LEU A 70 -3.01 5.46 -1.87
CA LEU A 70 -3.53 4.45 -2.78
C LEU A 70 -4.05 5.13 -4.05
N VAL A 71 -3.52 4.78 -5.21
CA VAL A 71 -3.89 5.37 -6.50
C VAL A 71 -4.25 4.28 -7.50
N SER A 72 -5.08 4.58 -8.50
CA SER A 72 -5.35 3.64 -9.59
C SER A 72 -4.21 3.64 -10.62
N TYR A 73 -3.85 2.48 -11.16
CA TYR A 73 -2.81 2.38 -12.19
C TYR A 73 -3.15 3.21 -13.45
N ARG A 74 -4.43 3.26 -13.85
CA ARG A 74 -4.91 4.12 -14.96
C ARG A 74 -4.58 5.59 -14.75
N ASN A 75 -4.68 6.10 -13.52
CA ASN A 75 -4.32 7.49 -13.21
C ASN A 75 -2.81 7.72 -13.26
N LYS A 76 -2.00 6.66 -13.08
CA LYS A 76 -0.53 6.72 -13.16
C LYS A 76 -0.05 6.83 -14.60
N GLU A 77 -0.56 6.00 -15.52
CA GLU A 77 -0.22 6.11 -16.95
C GLU A 77 -0.60 7.48 -17.50
N TYR A 78 -1.79 7.96 -17.17
CA TYR A 78 -2.25 9.28 -17.57
C TYR A 78 -1.33 10.40 -17.04
N LYS A 79 -0.95 10.36 -15.75
CA LYS A 79 -0.04 11.36 -15.17
C LYS A 79 1.38 11.28 -15.75
N ALA A 80 1.91 10.08 -15.97
CA ALA A 80 3.24 9.88 -16.55
C ALA A 80 3.32 10.48 -17.97
N VAL A 81 2.31 10.21 -18.80
CA VAL A 81 2.18 10.79 -20.14
C VAL A 81 2.10 12.32 -20.08
N MET A 82 1.34 12.87 -19.12
CA MET A 82 1.13 14.32 -19.02
C MET A 82 2.31 15.09 -18.42
N THR A 83 3.09 14.48 -17.54
CA THR A 83 4.14 15.20 -16.78
C THR A 83 5.56 14.84 -17.21
N GLY A 84 5.74 13.78 -18.01
CA GLY A 84 7.06 13.23 -18.35
C GLY A 84 7.80 12.65 -17.14
N ASP A 85 7.19 12.67 -15.96
CA ASP A 85 7.79 12.27 -14.70
C ASP A 85 7.42 10.83 -14.40
N ASN A 86 8.40 9.94 -14.52
CA ASN A 86 8.29 8.53 -14.14
C ASN A 86 8.83 8.27 -12.72
N SER A 87 9.22 9.31 -11.97
CA SER A 87 9.88 9.20 -10.65
C SER A 87 8.95 8.81 -9.48
N TYR A 88 7.82 8.15 -9.78
CA TYR A 88 6.92 7.61 -8.77
C TYR A 88 7.37 6.20 -8.37
N PHE A 89 7.91 6.09 -7.16
CA PHE A 89 8.71 4.98 -6.64
C PHE A 89 8.55 3.62 -7.33
N TYR A 90 9.63 3.23 -7.99
CA TYR A 90 10.07 1.86 -8.24
C TYR A 90 10.27 1.15 -6.90
N ASN A 91 9.31 0.31 -6.51
CA ASN A 91 9.48 -0.92 -5.69
C ASN A 91 8.13 -1.62 -5.41
N LEU A 92 7.14 -1.48 -6.27
CA LEU A 92 6.01 -2.41 -6.33
C LEU A 92 6.48 -3.63 -7.11
N ASN A 93 7.03 -4.64 -6.44
CA ASN A 93 7.15 -5.94 -7.12
C ASN A 93 5.74 -6.48 -7.38
N TYR A 94 4.84 -6.38 -6.39
CA TYR A 94 3.42 -6.78 -6.50
C TYR A 94 2.63 -6.36 -5.24
N PHE A 95 1.42 -5.82 -5.39
CA PHE A 95 0.38 -5.78 -4.33
C PHE A 95 -0.99 -5.92 -4.97
N ASN A 96 -1.76 -6.94 -4.57
CA ASN A 96 -3.05 -7.26 -5.18
C ASN A 96 -4.19 -7.34 -4.16
N PHE A 97 -4.04 -6.66 -3.01
CA PHE A 97 -4.99 -6.78 -1.89
C PHE A 97 -5.20 -8.22 -1.39
N GLN A 98 -4.26 -9.12 -1.66
CA GLN A 98 -4.17 -10.42 -0.97
C GLN A 98 -2.79 -10.54 -0.35
N SER A 99 -1.75 -10.22 -1.11
CA SER A 99 -0.40 -10.12 -0.61
C SER A 99 0.36 -8.99 -1.29
N GLY A 100 1.44 -8.54 -0.66
CA GLY A 100 2.40 -7.65 -1.29
C GLY A 100 3.76 -7.64 -0.62
N TYR A 101 4.73 -7.16 -1.37
CA TYR A 101 6.13 -7.13 -0.97
C TYR A 101 6.80 -5.81 -1.34
N PHE A 102 7.53 -5.23 -0.40
CA PHE A 102 8.23 -3.96 -0.56
C PHE A 102 9.62 -4.05 0.05
N SER A 103 10.62 -3.43 -0.59
CA SER A 103 11.99 -3.37 -0.09
C SER A 103 12.47 -1.93 0.08
N PHE A 104 13.26 -1.68 1.10
CA PHE A 104 13.77 -0.35 1.46
C PHE A 104 15.24 -0.41 1.85
N SER A 105 15.98 0.65 1.53
CA SER A 105 17.37 0.82 1.94
C SER A 105 17.50 1.36 3.37
N GLU A 106 16.55 2.19 3.83
CA GLU A 106 16.57 2.78 5.18
C GLU A 106 15.49 2.17 6.09
N ARG A 107 15.86 1.77 7.31
CA ARG A 107 14.93 1.21 8.31
C ARG A 107 13.78 2.15 8.63
N ASN A 108 14.10 3.41 8.91
CA ASN A 108 13.10 4.41 9.29
C ASN A 108 12.07 4.63 8.17
N ALA A 109 12.51 4.58 6.91
CA ALA A 109 11.62 4.69 5.76
C ALA A 109 10.72 3.46 5.63
N ALA A 110 11.24 2.26 5.90
CA ALA A 110 10.46 1.03 5.94
C ALA A 110 9.38 1.09 7.05
N GLU A 111 9.77 1.44 8.27
CA GLU A 111 8.84 1.52 9.42
C GLU A 111 7.72 2.56 9.20
N GLU A 112 8.07 3.75 8.71
CA GLU A 112 7.07 4.78 8.39
C GLU A 112 6.12 4.33 7.27
N THR A 113 6.67 3.68 6.24
CA THR A 113 5.89 3.15 5.13
C THR A 113 4.94 2.05 5.58
N MET A 114 5.45 1.12 6.40
CA MET A 114 4.68 0.02 6.99
C MET A 114 3.46 0.55 7.73
N TYR A 115 3.65 1.54 8.61
CA TYR A 115 2.58 2.14 9.39
C TYR A 115 1.51 2.77 8.49
N LYS A 116 1.93 3.59 7.52
CA LYS A 116 1.01 4.28 6.60
C LYS A 116 0.27 3.32 5.66
N MET A 117 0.93 2.28 5.15
CA MET A 117 0.28 1.24 4.36
C MET A 117 -0.77 0.51 5.19
N LYS A 118 -0.46 0.18 6.45
CA LYS A 118 -1.42 -0.45 7.36
C LYS A 118 -2.66 0.41 7.54
N GLU A 119 -2.51 1.72 7.77
CA GLU A 119 -3.63 2.65 7.90
C GLU A 119 -4.48 2.71 6.63
N ILE A 120 -3.85 2.84 5.46
CA ILE A 120 -4.56 2.95 4.17
C ILE A 120 -5.31 1.66 3.82
N ILE A 121 -4.67 0.50 4.01
CA ILE A 121 -5.29 -0.81 3.73
C ILE A 121 -6.47 -1.03 4.66
N ASN A 122 -6.29 -0.84 5.97
CA ASN A 122 -7.38 -0.98 6.95
C ASN A 122 -8.50 0.01 6.65
N GLY A 123 -8.20 1.27 6.36
CA GLY A 123 -9.20 2.26 6.00
C GLY A 123 -10.01 1.87 4.76
N THR A 124 -9.34 1.33 3.74
CA THR A 124 -9.97 0.86 2.50
C THR A 124 -10.86 -0.36 2.77
N LEU A 125 -10.34 -1.38 3.45
CA LEU A 125 -11.07 -2.61 3.75
C LEU A 125 -12.24 -2.36 4.71
N ASN A 126 -12.08 -1.50 5.71
CA ASN A 126 -13.16 -1.10 6.61
C ASN A 126 -14.27 -0.35 5.88
N LYS A 127 -13.92 0.56 4.97
CA LYS A 127 -14.92 1.26 4.15
C LYS A 127 -15.71 0.28 3.30
N GLU A 128 -15.06 -0.66 2.64
CA GLU A 128 -15.76 -1.67 1.85
C GLU A 128 -16.55 -2.65 2.71
N ALA A 129 -16.07 -3.00 3.91
CA ALA A 129 -16.78 -3.83 4.87
C ALA A 129 -18.11 -3.20 5.31
N LEU A 130 -18.10 -1.88 5.58
CA LEU A 130 -19.31 -1.13 5.91
C LEU A 130 -20.31 -1.12 4.75
N ILE A 131 -19.84 -0.92 3.52
CA ILE A 131 -20.70 -0.97 2.33
C ILE A 131 -21.28 -2.37 2.14
N PHE A 132 -20.47 -3.41 2.34
CA PHE A 132 -20.89 -4.79 2.20
C PHE A 132 -22.00 -5.16 3.20
N GLN A 133 -21.89 -4.74 4.46
CA GLN A 133 -22.92 -4.92 5.49
C GLN A 133 -24.23 -4.16 5.24
N GLN A 134 -24.21 -3.11 4.41
CA GLN A 134 -25.43 -2.38 4.08
C GLN A 134 -26.20 -3.05 2.93
N ILE A 135 -25.52 -3.89 2.15
CA ILE A 135 -26.10 -4.61 1.01
C ILE A 135 -26.67 -5.97 1.45
N PHE A 136 -26.15 -6.55 2.54
CA PHE A 136 -26.52 -7.86 3.10
C PHE A 136 -26.89 -7.75 4.56
#